data_AF-A0A5P8Z3V7-F1
#
_entry.id   AF-A0A5P8Z3V7-F1
#
_cell.length_a   1.000
_cell.length_b   1.000
_cell.length_c   1.000
_cell.angle_alpha   90.00
_cell.angle_beta   90.00
_cell.angle_gamma   90.00
#
_symmetry.space_group_name_H-M   'P 1'
#
loop_
_entity.id
_entity.type
_entity.pdbx_description
1 polymer ?
#
loop_
_entity_poly.entity_id
_entity_poly.type
_entity_poly.pdbx_seq_one_letter_code
_entity_poly.pdbx_strand_id
1 'polypeptide(L)'
;MARLSRRFARRFLKDQSGAVAVEFVLIAPLLFALLFGIVTLGYFMGVSHSVQHLASGAARASVTGLDETERATLANAYLSEAGQRYPLLAQDSVTPTVTFDTEAPAGINVEVAYAVDGSLLDLANGFLKLGITRITGSAYLAY
;
A
#
# COMPACT_ATOMS: atom_id res chain seq x y z
N MET A 1 7.12 55.33 -27.07
CA MET A 1 6.83 53.99 -26.51
C MET A 1 7.62 52.83 -27.15
N ALA A 2 7.91 52.83 -28.46
CA ALA A 2 8.57 51.69 -29.13
C ALA A 2 9.99 51.29 -28.63
N ARG A 3 10.78 52.22 -28.06
CA ARG A 3 12.15 51.93 -27.58
C ARG A 3 12.21 51.10 -26.29
N LEU A 4 11.17 51.14 -25.45
CA LEU A 4 11.12 50.34 -24.22
C LEU A 4 10.91 48.86 -24.52
N SER A 5 10.02 48.54 -25.47
CA SER A 5 9.70 47.18 -25.89
C SER A 5 10.91 46.40 -26.43
N ARG A 6 11.76 47.06 -27.25
CA ARG A 6 12.97 46.47 -27.82
C ARG A 6 14.05 46.16 -26.78
N ARG A 7 14.14 46.95 -25.70
CA ARG A 7 15.06 46.68 -24.58
C ARG A 7 14.60 45.50 -23.74
N PHE A 8 13.30 45.39 -23.49
CA PHE A 8 12.73 44.27 -22.72
C PHE A 8 12.92 42.94 -23.46
N ALA A 9 12.61 42.89 -24.76
CA ALA A 9 12.83 41.70 -25.59
C ALA A 9 14.30 41.26 -25.66
N ARG A 10 15.24 42.21 -25.80
CA ARG A 10 16.69 41.90 -25.78
C ARG A 10 17.19 41.42 -24.42
N ARG A 11 16.60 41.90 -23.33
CA ARG A 11 16.96 41.48 -21.97
C ARG A 11 16.45 40.06 -21.69
N PHE A 12 15.23 39.75 -22.14
CA PHE A 12 14.65 38.41 -22.08
C PHE A 12 15.43 37.39 -22.92
N LEU A 13 15.87 37.76 -24.13
CA LEU A 13 16.71 36.92 -24.99
C LEU A 13 18.14 36.70 -24.47
N LYS A 14 18.62 37.56 -23.55
CA LYS A 14 19.95 37.44 -22.91
C LYS A 14 19.86 36.79 -21.52
N ASP A 15 18.66 36.47 -21.05
CA ASP A 15 18.47 35.96 -19.71
C ASP A 15 18.78 34.46 -19.65
N GLN A 16 19.88 34.11 -18.99
CA GLN A 16 20.31 32.71 -18.82
C GLN A 16 19.64 32.02 -17.63
N SER A 17 18.82 32.73 -16.85
CA SER A 17 18.09 32.14 -15.72
C SER A 17 17.15 30.99 -16.13
N GLY A 18 16.72 30.96 -17.39
CA GLY A 18 15.91 29.86 -17.95
C GLY A 18 16.70 28.60 -18.34
N ALA A 19 18.03 28.66 -18.41
CA ALA A 19 18.85 27.51 -18.82
C ALA A 19 18.72 26.33 -17.83
N VAL A 20 18.70 26.63 -16.52
CA VAL A 20 18.50 25.63 -15.46
C VAL A 20 17.15 24.92 -15.59
N ALA A 21 16.09 25.65 -16.00
CA ALA A 21 14.77 25.04 -16.20
C ALA A 21 14.77 24.05 -17.38
N VAL A 22 15.52 24.35 -18.44
CA VAL A 22 15.66 23.47 -19.61
C VAL A 22 16.46 22.21 -19.25
N GLU A 23 17.54 22.35 -18.47
CA GLU A 23 18.32 21.21 -17.97
C GLU A 23 17.49 20.32 -17.03
N PHE A 24 16.69 20.93 -16.16
CA PHE A 24 15.80 20.20 -15.26
C PHE A 24 14.74 19.40 -16.03
N VAL A 25 14.16 19.94 -17.11
CA VAL A 25 13.16 19.21 -17.92
C VAL A 25 13.70 17.89 -18.47
N LEU A 26 15.01 17.76 -18.71
CA LEU A 26 15.61 16.51 -19.17
C LEU A 26 15.74 15.46 -18.05
N ILE A 27 16.01 15.89 -16.81
CA ILE A 27 16.27 15.00 -15.67
C ILE A 27 15.00 14.72 -14.86
N ALA A 28 14.08 15.68 -14.80
CA ALA A 28 12.86 15.63 -14.02
C ALA A 28 12.01 14.36 -14.28
N PRO A 29 11.81 13.89 -15.52
CA PRO A 29 11.05 12.65 -15.76
C PRO A 29 11.65 11.44 -15.06
N LEU A 30 12.98 11.30 -15.10
CA LEU A 30 13.70 10.22 -14.44
C LEU A 30 13.64 10.38 -12.91
N LEU A 31 13.83 11.60 -12.41
CA LEU A 31 13.75 11.90 -10.98
C LEU A 31 12.37 11.56 -10.41
N PHE A 32 11.30 11.98 -11.08
CA PHE A 32 9.93 11.68 -10.63
C PHE A 32 9.59 10.21 -10.77
N ALA A 33 10.03 9.53 -11.84
CA ALA A 33 9.87 8.09 -11.97
C ALA A 33 10.52 7.35 -10.80
N LEU A 34 11.75 7.73 -10.43
CA LEU A 34 12.46 7.14 -9.30
C LEU A 34 11.76 7.44 -7.97
N LEU A 35 11.35 8.70 -7.75
CA LEU A 35 10.65 9.10 -6.53
C LEU A 35 9.33 8.35 -6.36
N PHE A 36 8.49 8.31 -7.39
CA PHE A 36 7.23 7.57 -7.35
C PHE A 36 7.45 6.06 -7.21
N GLY A 37 8.51 5.53 -7.83
CA GLY A 37 8.91 4.13 -7.65
C GLY A 37 9.24 3.80 -6.20
N ILE A 38 10.06 4.62 -5.54
CA ILE A 38 10.42 4.44 -4.12
C ILE A 38 9.18 4.52 -3.22
N VAL A 39 8.33 5.53 -3.42
CA VAL A 39 7.11 5.70 -2.63
C VAL A 39 6.15 4.51 -2.83
N THR A 40 5.94 4.09 -4.08
CA THR A 40 5.08 2.94 -4.42
C THR A 40 5.60 1.66 -3.77
N LEU A 41 6.91 1.41 -3.87
CA LEU A 41 7.53 0.23 -3.27
C LEU A 41 7.42 0.26 -1.74
N GLY A 42 7.68 1.40 -1.12
CA GLY A 42 7.52 1.56 0.33
C GLY A 42 6.09 1.32 0.79
N TYR A 43 5.10 1.85 0.05
CA TYR A 43 3.70 1.62 0.33
C TYR A 43 3.29 0.16 0.16
N PHE A 44 3.73 -0.51 -0.92
CA PHE A 44 3.52 -1.96 -1.13
C PHE A 44 4.03 -2.79 0.06
N MET A 45 5.27 -2.53 0.49
CA MET A 45 5.87 -3.23 1.62
C MET A 45 5.10 -2.96 2.91
N GLY A 46 4.71 -1.71 3.16
CA GLY A 46 3.93 -1.32 4.33
C GLY A 46 2.57 -2.02 4.41
N VAL A 47 1.84 -2.08 3.29
CA VAL A 47 0.56 -2.81 3.19
C VAL A 47 0.80 -4.31 3.39
N SER A 48 1.80 -4.90 2.73
CA SER A 48 2.12 -6.32 2.85
C SER A 48 2.42 -6.74 4.30
N HIS A 49 3.23 -5.94 5.01
CA HIS A 49 3.49 -6.18 6.43
C HIS A 49 2.23 -5.99 7.28
N SER A 50 1.40 -4.99 6.99
CA SER A 50 0.15 -4.74 7.71
C SER A 50 -0.81 -5.93 7.60
N VAL A 51 -1.02 -6.45 6.39
CA VAL A 51 -1.88 -7.62 6.13
C VAL A 51 -1.33 -8.86 6.85
N GLN A 52 -0.02 -9.10 6.80
CA GLN A 52 0.60 -10.21 7.50
C GLN A 52 0.49 -10.10 9.02
N HIS A 53 0.70 -8.90 9.58
CA HIS A 53 0.56 -8.64 11.01
C HIS A 53 -0.89 -8.78 11.46
N LEU A 54 -1.86 -8.36 10.65
CA LEU A 54 -3.28 -8.51 10.91
C LEU A 54 -3.68 -10.00 11.00
N ALA A 55 -3.28 -10.81 10.03
CA ALA A 55 -3.52 -12.26 10.05
C ALA A 55 -2.91 -12.91 11.30
N SER A 56 -1.65 -12.60 11.61
CA SER A 56 -0.97 -13.12 12.80
C SER A 56 -1.62 -12.65 14.10
N GLY A 57 -2.06 -11.39 14.17
CA GLY A 57 -2.78 -10.84 15.30
C GLY A 57 -4.10 -11.56 15.55
N ALA A 58 -4.88 -11.81 14.50
CA ALA A 58 -6.14 -12.54 14.57
C ALA A 58 -5.95 -14.00 15.00
N ALA A 59 -4.96 -14.70 14.43
CA ALA A 59 -4.63 -16.06 14.83
C ALA A 59 -4.24 -16.11 16.32
N ARG A 60 -3.40 -15.19 16.80
CA ARG A 60 -3.04 -15.09 18.23
C ARG A 60 -4.23 -14.74 19.12
N ALA A 61 -5.10 -13.83 18.70
CA ALA A 61 -6.29 -13.45 19.46
C ALA A 61 -7.25 -14.63 19.64
N SER A 62 -7.29 -15.56 18.69
CA SER A 62 -8.12 -16.76 18.79
C SER A 62 -7.64 -17.77 19.84
N VAL A 63 -6.38 -17.72 20.28
CA VAL A 63 -5.77 -18.75 21.14
C VAL A 63 -6.57 -19.03 22.41
N THR A 64 -7.20 -18.00 22.96
CA THR A 64 -7.96 -18.08 24.21
C THR A 64 -9.33 -18.75 24.06
N GLY A 65 -9.80 -19.00 22.83
CA GLY A 65 -11.07 -19.66 22.59
C GLY A 65 -11.05 -21.14 22.98
N LEU A 66 -12.11 -21.59 23.62
CA LEU A 66 -12.26 -22.97 24.12
C LEU A 66 -12.72 -23.94 23.03
N ASP A 67 -13.40 -23.44 22.01
CA ASP A 67 -13.86 -24.19 20.84
C ASP A 67 -13.69 -23.40 19.53
N GLU A 68 -13.93 -24.04 18.39
CA GLU A 68 -13.80 -23.41 17.05
C GLU A 68 -14.70 -22.17 16.89
N THR A 69 -15.89 -22.18 17.50
CA THR A 69 -16.85 -21.07 17.37
C THR A 69 -16.34 -19.83 18.11
N GLU A 70 -15.85 -20.02 19.33
CA GLU A 70 -15.25 -18.95 20.12
C GLU A 70 -13.95 -18.44 19.47
N ARG A 71 -13.11 -19.35 18.96
CA ARG A 71 -11.89 -19.02 18.21
C ARG A 71 -12.19 -18.16 16.99
N ALA A 72 -13.19 -18.54 16.19
CA ALA A 72 -13.62 -17.77 15.03
C ALA A 72 -14.15 -16.40 15.45
N THR A 73 -14.92 -16.33 16.53
CA THR A 73 -15.47 -15.07 17.06
C THR A 73 -14.37 -14.10 17.47
N LEU A 74 -13.35 -14.59 18.20
CA LEU A 74 -12.20 -13.79 18.62
C LEU A 74 -11.33 -13.33 17.44
N ALA A 75 -11.08 -14.22 16.48
CA ALA A 75 -10.35 -13.87 15.26
C ALA A 75 -11.10 -12.79 14.45
N ASN A 76 -12.40 -12.97 14.24
CA ASN A 76 -13.22 -12.02 13.49
C ASN A 76 -13.36 -10.66 14.21
N ALA A 77 -13.48 -10.66 15.54
CA ALA A 77 -13.43 -9.43 16.32
C ALA A 77 -12.10 -8.69 16.09
N TYR A 78 -10.98 -9.42 16.07
CA TYR A 78 -9.68 -8.82 15.76
C TYR A 78 -9.61 -8.24 14.33
N LEU A 79 -10.17 -8.94 13.35
CA LEU A 79 -10.18 -8.54 11.94
C LEU A 79 -11.09 -7.33 11.66
N SER A 80 -12.14 -7.16 12.49
CA SER A 80 -13.11 -6.07 12.35
C SER A 80 -12.54 -4.67 12.65
N GLU A 81 -11.39 -4.60 13.34
CA GLU A 81 -10.69 -3.35 13.64
C GLU A 81 -9.40 -3.19 12.80
N ALA A 82 -9.28 -3.88 11.66
CA ALA A 82 -8.10 -3.81 10.80
C ALA A 82 -7.71 -2.37 10.45
N GLY A 83 -8.66 -1.54 10.01
CA GLY A 83 -8.41 -0.14 9.67
C GLY A 83 -8.02 0.75 10.86
N GLN A 84 -8.38 0.35 12.09
CA GLN A 84 -7.97 1.06 13.31
C GLN A 84 -6.56 0.65 13.76
N ARG A 85 -6.22 -0.63 13.61
CA ARG A 85 -4.92 -1.19 14.04
C ARG A 85 -3.81 -0.94 13.03
N TYR A 86 -4.15 -0.88 11.75
CA TYR A 86 -3.20 -0.79 10.64
C TYR A 86 -3.59 0.37 9.72
N PRO A 87 -3.01 1.58 9.91
CA PRO A 87 -3.44 2.81 9.22
C PRO A 87 -3.32 2.79 7.69
N LEU A 88 -2.55 1.85 7.13
CA LEU A 88 -2.39 1.69 5.68
C LEU A 88 -3.52 0.86 5.04
N LEU A 89 -4.36 0.21 5.85
CA LEU A 89 -5.45 -0.64 5.39
C LEU A 89 -6.78 0.12 5.49
N ALA A 90 -7.53 0.15 4.39
CA ALA A 90 -8.94 0.48 4.42
C ALA A 90 -9.75 -0.76 4.85
N GLN A 91 -10.63 -0.64 5.85
CA GLN A 91 -11.43 -1.77 6.36
C GLN A 91 -12.26 -2.42 5.26
N ASP A 92 -12.87 -1.63 4.39
CA ASP A 92 -13.75 -2.11 3.31
C ASP A 92 -12.98 -2.86 2.20
N SER A 93 -11.66 -2.73 2.16
CA SER A 93 -10.77 -3.43 1.22
C SER A 93 -10.20 -4.73 1.78
N VAL A 94 -10.49 -5.07 3.04
CA VAL A 94 -10.01 -6.27 3.72
C VAL A 94 -11.03 -7.39 3.59
N THR A 95 -10.62 -8.52 3.02
CA THR A 95 -11.42 -9.76 2.93
C THR A 95 -10.74 -10.85 3.76
N PRO A 96 -11.21 -11.12 4.98
CA PRO A 96 -10.68 -12.18 5.82
C PRO A 96 -11.28 -13.55 5.48
N THR A 97 -10.49 -14.60 5.65
CA THR A 97 -10.90 -16.00 5.59
C THR A 97 -10.32 -16.73 6.80
N VAL A 98 -11.17 -17.31 7.63
CA VAL A 98 -10.77 -18.10 8.81
C VAL A 98 -11.16 -19.56 8.56
N THR A 99 -10.19 -20.45 8.64
CA THR A 99 -10.37 -21.89 8.43
C THR A 99 -9.74 -22.67 9.58
N PHE A 100 -10.31 -23.83 9.90
CA PHE A 100 -9.79 -24.72 10.92
C PHE A 100 -9.22 -25.98 10.27
N ASP A 101 -8.06 -26.40 10.75
CA ASP A 101 -7.47 -27.69 10.45
C ASP A 101 -7.82 -28.65 11.59
N THR A 102 -8.44 -29.77 11.23
CA THR A 102 -8.82 -30.83 12.16
C THR A 102 -7.79 -31.96 12.22
N GLU A 103 -6.78 -31.96 11.34
CA GLU A 103 -5.68 -32.91 11.41
C GLU A 103 -4.73 -32.58 12.56
N ALA A 104 -4.16 -33.60 13.21
CA ALA A 104 -3.31 -33.38 14.37
C ALA A 104 -1.90 -32.87 13.96
N PRO A 105 -1.42 -31.73 14.51
CA PRO A 105 -2.07 -30.91 15.54
C PRO A 105 -3.12 -29.98 14.94
N ALA A 106 -4.31 -29.93 15.58
CA ALA A 106 -5.39 -29.07 15.15
C ALA A 106 -4.94 -27.60 15.18
N GLY A 107 -5.50 -26.80 14.28
CA GLY A 107 -5.04 -25.43 14.13
C GLY A 107 -6.04 -24.51 13.48
N ILE A 108 -5.78 -23.22 13.61
CA ILE A 108 -6.50 -22.15 12.92
C ILE A 108 -5.58 -21.53 11.88
N ASN A 109 -6.10 -21.36 10.67
CA ASN A 109 -5.47 -20.59 9.61
C ASN A 109 -6.31 -19.34 9.35
N VAL A 110 -5.67 -18.18 9.48
CA VAL A 110 -6.26 -16.89 9.15
C VAL A 110 -5.57 -16.37 7.91
N GLU A 111 -6.33 -16.23 6.83
CA GLU A 111 -5.90 -15.56 5.61
C GLU A 111 -6.58 -14.20 5.52
N VAL A 112 -5.83 -13.20 5.05
CA VAL A 112 -6.32 -11.86 4.79
C VAL A 112 -5.93 -11.48 3.39
N ALA A 113 -6.91 -11.20 2.55
CA ALA A 113 -6.73 -10.59 1.25
C ALA A 113 -7.06 -9.10 1.33
N TYR A 114 -6.22 -8.26 0.75
CA TYR A 114 -6.41 -6.82 0.65
C TYR A 114 -6.51 -6.41 -0.82
N ALA A 115 -7.66 -5.86 -1.21
CA ALA A 115 -7.86 -5.29 -2.53
C ALA A 115 -7.14 -3.93 -2.63
N VAL A 116 -6.36 -3.74 -3.70
CA VAL A 116 -5.60 -2.49 -3.85
C VAL A 116 -6.32 -1.42 -4.65
N ASP A 117 -7.52 -1.71 -5.17
CA ASP A 117 -8.33 -0.79 -5.96
C ASP A 117 -8.56 0.55 -5.23
N GLY A 118 -8.37 1.66 -5.94
CA GLY A 118 -8.48 3.01 -5.37
C GLY A 118 -7.32 3.43 -4.44
N SER A 119 -6.31 2.58 -4.23
CA SER A 119 -5.11 2.94 -3.47
C SER A 119 -4.00 3.53 -4.35
N LEU A 120 -2.89 3.95 -3.72
CA LEU A 120 -1.69 4.37 -4.46
C LEU A 120 -1.14 3.27 -5.39
N LEU A 121 -1.33 1.99 -5.05
CA LEU A 121 -0.88 0.88 -5.90
C LEU A 121 -1.72 0.73 -7.16
N ASP A 122 -3.02 1.06 -7.09
CA ASP A 122 -3.88 1.05 -8.27
C ASP A 122 -3.46 2.14 -9.28
N LEU A 123 -3.15 3.34 -8.78
CA LEU A 123 -2.54 4.40 -9.59
C LEU A 123 -1.20 3.95 -10.20
N ALA A 124 -0.35 3.30 -9.40
CA ALA A 124 0.92 2.77 -9.88
C ALA A 124 0.75 1.63 -10.90
N ASN A 125 -0.28 0.79 -10.77
CA ASN A 125 -0.60 -0.24 -11.77
C ASN A 125 -0.91 0.39 -13.13
N GLY A 126 -1.68 1.48 -13.17
CA GLY A 126 -2.00 2.17 -14.41
C GLY A 126 -0.76 2.76 -15.10
N PHE A 127 0.16 3.33 -14.33
CA PHE A 127 1.37 3.97 -14.85
C PHE A 127 2.49 2.98 -15.18
N LEU A 128 2.78 2.04 -14.27
CA LEU A 128 3.91 1.11 -14.34
C LEU A 128 3.52 -0.29 -14.85
N LYS A 129 2.23 -0.55 -15.11
CA LYS A 129 1.70 -1.84 -15.59
C LYS A 129 2.08 -3.03 -14.69
N LEU A 130 2.07 -2.84 -13.37
CA LEU A 130 2.50 -3.88 -12.41
C LEU A 130 1.51 -5.05 -12.28
N GLY A 131 0.22 -4.83 -12.53
CA GLY A 131 -0.80 -5.88 -12.48
C GLY A 131 -1.13 -6.42 -11.09
N ILE A 132 -0.78 -5.68 -10.03
CA ILE A 132 -1.00 -6.09 -8.64
C ILE A 132 -2.44 -5.75 -8.26
N THR A 133 -3.34 -6.72 -8.17
CA THR A 133 -4.75 -6.45 -7.82
C THR A 133 -5.08 -6.73 -6.36
N ARG A 134 -4.27 -7.57 -5.71
CA ARG A 134 -4.47 -7.95 -4.30
C ARG A 134 -3.14 -8.22 -3.61
N ILE A 135 -3.13 -8.04 -2.29
CA ILE A 135 -2.03 -8.42 -1.41
C ILE A 135 -2.59 -9.38 -0.37
N THR A 136 -1.93 -10.52 -0.17
CA THR A 136 -2.38 -11.56 0.76
C THR A 136 -1.37 -11.76 1.87
N GLY A 137 -1.86 -12.00 3.08
CA GLY A 137 -1.07 -12.45 4.22
C GLY A 137 -1.82 -13.53 4.97
N SER A 138 -1.10 -14.49 5.54
CA SER A 138 -1.70 -15.59 6.27
C SER A 138 -0.91 -15.96 7.51
N ALA A 139 -1.61 -16.51 8.49
CA ALA A 139 -0.99 -17.02 9.71
C ALA A 139 -1.68 -18.30 10.17
N TYR A 140 -0.86 -19.32 10.40
CA TYR A 140 -1.26 -20.57 11.01
C TYR A 140 -0.90 -20.58 12.49
N LEU A 141 -1.79 -21.12 13.32
CA LEU A 141 -1.52 -21.36 14.74
C LEU A 141 -2.13 -22.70 15.16
N ALA A 142 -1.28 -23.60 15.66
CA ALA A 142 -1.70 -24.87 16.26
C ALA A 142 -2.13 -24.67 17.72
N TYR A 143 -3.07 -25.48 18.20
CA TYR A 143 -3.55 -25.47 19.60
C TYR A 143 -3.69 -26.87 20.20
#